data_AF-A0A7J5D9J2-F1
#
_entry.id   AF-A0A7J5D9J2-F1
#
_cell.length_a   1.000
_cell.length_b   1.000
_cell.length_c   1.000
_cell.angle_alpha   90.00
_cell.angle_beta   90.00
_cell.angle_gamma   90.00
#
_symmetry.space_group_name_H-M   'P 1'
#
loop_
_entity.id
_entity.type
_entity.pdbx_description
1 polymer ?
#
loop_
_entity_poly.entity_id
_entity_poly.type
_entity_poly.pdbx_seq_one_letter_code
_entity_poly.pdbx_strand_id
1 'polypeptide(L)'
;MSWRVANSLETLLRQINARFPGRSVLSDGSIGDAAHQTRDSDHNPWYGPGIVTARDFTHDPKHGLDIQQMADQLLDSRDPRIKYVIANRRIATHTDWQWGPYDGPNPHEKHFHLSVVADPLCDDPQNWQLPVLSESPDDGGDGGTNFVTWGTGVNVRAAPRLDAAVVSVLPGPTRVAVQCQTRGGTVSTAGHINDAWSFVPTLGGYVSNIFIDDPAAWLPGVGEC
;
A
#
# COMPACT_ATOMS: atom_id res chain seq x y z
N MET A 1 -32.91 9.32 1.13
CA MET A 1 -31.89 9.74 2.11
C MET A 1 -30.53 9.45 1.50
N SER A 2 -29.59 10.39 1.56
CA SER A 2 -28.21 10.16 1.08
C SER A 2 -27.44 9.38 2.14
N TRP A 3 -26.87 8.24 1.79
CA TRP A 3 -25.97 7.49 2.64
C TRP A 3 -24.54 7.60 2.14
N ARG A 4 -23.57 7.28 3.01
CA ARG A 4 -22.15 7.11 2.64
C ARG A 4 -21.49 6.08 3.52
N VAL A 5 -20.35 5.55 3.08
CA VAL A 5 -19.48 4.74 3.94
C VAL A 5 -18.69 5.66 4.88
N ALA A 6 -18.34 5.13 6.04
CA ALA A 6 -17.45 5.81 6.98
C ALA A 6 -16.09 6.15 6.32
N ASN A 7 -15.58 7.36 6.60
CA ASN A 7 -14.36 7.87 5.97
C ASN A 7 -13.10 7.06 6.34
N SER A 8 -13.08 6.40 7.50
CA SER A 8 -11.99 5.48 7.87
C SER A 8 -11.90 4.30 6.89
N LEU A 9 -13.03 3.68 6.53
CA LEU A 9 -13.11 2.57 5.58
C LEU A 9 -12.79 3.01 4.15
N GLU A 10 -13.22 4.22 3.75
CA GLU A 10 -12.80 4.82 2.48
C GLU A 10 -11.30 5.10 2.43
N THR A 11 -10.70 5.49 3.56
CA THR A 11 -9.26 5.67 3.67
C THR A 11 -8.52 4.35 3.50
N LEU A 12 -8.98 3.28 4.16
CA LEU A 12 -8.43 1.94 3.97
C LEU A 12 -8.52 1.49 2.51
N LEU A 13 -9.67 1.69 1.87
CA LEU A 13 -9.86 1.36 0.45
C LEU A 13 -8.87 2.10 -0.45
N ARG A 14 -8.66 3.41 -0.21
CA ARG A 14 -7.66 4.18 -0.96
C ARG A 14 -6.24 3.65 -0.74
N GLN A 15 -5.86 3.32 0.49
CA GLN A 15 -4.54 2.75 0.80
C GLN A 15 -4.35 1.39 0.11
N ILE A 16 -5.36 0.51 0.16
CA ILE A 16 -5.33 -0.78 -0.53
C ILE A 16 -5.24 -0.62 -2.05
N ASN A 17 -6.05 0.27 -2.65
CA ASN A 17 -6.00 0.57 -4.08
C ASN A 17 -4.62 1.09 -4.50
N ALA A 18 -4.01 1.96 -3.69
CA ALA A 18 -2.70 2.52 -3.97
C ALA A 18 -1.61 1.45 -3.86
N ARG A 19 -1.68 0.58 -2.86
CA ARG A 19 -0.70 -0.50 -2.63
C ARG A 19 -0.80 -1.64 -3.64
N PHE A 20 -2.02 -1.93 -4.10
CA PHE A 20 -2.35 -3.05 -5.00
C PHE A 20 -3.22 -2.56 -6.17
N PRO A 21 -2.66 -1.74 -7.09
CA PRO A 21 -3.46 -1.10 -8.15
C PRO A 21 -4.06 -2.07 -9.16
N GLY A 22 -3.51 -3.29 -9.27
CA GLY A 22 -4.01 -4.33 -10.17
C GLY A 22 -4.94 -5.36 -9.53
N ARG A 23 -5.26 -5.24 -8.23
CA ARG A 23 -6.12 -6.24 -7.57
C ARG A 23 -7.54 -6.21 -8.12
N SER A 24 -8.18 -7.36 -8.01
CA SER A 24 -9.61 -7.52 -8.21
C SER A 24 -10.41 -6.75 -7.16
N VAL A 25 -11.56 -6.24 -7.60
CA VAL A 25 -12.56 -5.56 -6.75
C VAL A 25 -13.92 -6.28 -6.79
N LEU A 26 -13.94 -7.53 -7.29
CA LEU A 26 -15.17 -8.29 -7.55
C LEU A 26 -16.02 -8.57 -6.30
N SER A 27 -15.41 -8.53 -5.12
CA SER A 27 -16.07 -8.73 -3.83
C SER A 27 -15.93 -7.50 -2.91
N ASP A 28 -15.54 -6.34 -3.45
CA ASP A 28 -15.58 -5.10 -2.69
C ASP A 28 -17.05 -4.71 -2.46
N GLY A 29 -17.43 -4.54 -1.20
CA GLY A 29 -18.82 -4.32 -0.78
C GLY A 29 -18.92 -3.15 0.19
N SER A 30 -19.89 -2.27 -0.01
CA SER A 30 -20.07 -1.04 0.78
C SER A 30 -21.48 -0.81 1.30
N ILE A 31 -22.46 -1.58 0.82
CA ILE A 31 -23.85 -1.50 1.26
C ILE A 31 -24.50 -2.86 1.09
N GLY A 32 -25.33 -3.25 2.06
CA GLY A 32 -26.16 -4.43 1.96
C GLY A 32 -27.18 -4.28 0.82
N ASP A 33 -27.45 -5.38 0.10
CA ASP A 33 -28.56 -5.39 -0.85
C ASP A 33 -29.91 -5.14 -0.15
N ALA A 34 -30.97 -4.91 -0.93
CA ALA A 34 -32.30 -4.60 -0.38
C ALA A 34 -32.85 -5.70 0.55
N ALA A 35 -32.40 -6.95 0.42
CA ALA A 35 -32.77 -8.03 1.34
C ALA A 35 -31.97 -7.97 2.65
N HIS A 36 -30.69 -7.58 2.57
CA HIS A 36 -29.80 -7.35 3.72
C HIS A 36 -30.19 -6.12 4.54
N GLN A 37 -30.83 -5.12 3.91
CA GLN A 37 -31.37 -3.90 4.55
C GLN A 37 -32.52 -4.16 5.54
N THR A 38 -33.10 -5.36 5.55
CA THR A 38 -34.18 -5.74 6.48
C THR A 38 -33.69 -6.23 7.84
N ARG A 39 -32.37 -6.28 8.05
CA ARG A 39 -31.72 -6.81 9.26
C ARG A 39 -30.84 -5.74 9.92
N ASP A 40 -30.55 -5.89 11.21
CA ASP A 40 -29.52 -5.08 11.86
C ASP A 40 -28.14 -5.51 11.35
N SER A 41 -27.51 -4.66 10.55
CA SER A 41 -26.21 -4.92 9.92
C SER A 41 -25.42 -3.63 9.77
N ASP A 42 -24.10 -3.70 10.01
CA ASP A 42 -23.19 -2.58 9.83
C ASP A 42 -23.05 -2.17 8.34
N HIS A 43 -23.50 -3.03 7.41
CA HIS A 43 -23.63 -2.74 5.98
C HIS A 43 -24.87 -1.92 5.61
N ASN A 44 -25.68 -1.52 6.61
CA ASN A 44 -26.82 -0.62 6.40
C ASN A 44 -26.46 0.82 6.79
N PRO A 45 -27.11 1.83 6.20
CA PRO A 45 -26.90 3.22 6.59
C PRO A 45 -27.65 3.51 7.90
N TRP A 46 -26.99 3.27 9.03
CA TRP A 46 -27.65 3.25 10.34
C TRP A 46 -27.05 4.26 11.33
N TYR A 47 -25.76 4.57 11.21
CA TYR A 47 -25.09 5.47 12.15
C TYR A 47 -25.23 6.93 11.71
N GLY A 48 -25.65 7.82 12.63
CA GLY A 48 -25.74 9.26 12.37
C GLY A 48 -26.58 9.61 11.13
N PRO A 49 -26.09 10.46 10.21
CA PRO A 49 -26.84 10.94 9.04
C PRO A 49 -27.02 9.88 7.92
N GLY A 50 -26.86 8.59 8.21
CA GLY A 50 -26.91 7.50 7.23
C GLY A 50 -25.53 6.98 6.84
N ILE A 51 -24.65 6.77 7.82
CA ILE A 51 -23.31 6.22 7.63
C ILE A 51 -23.38 4.68 7.69
N VAL A 52 -22.74 4.03 6.71
CA VAL A 52 -22.47 2.59 6.68
C VAL A 52 -21.11 2.35 7.36
N THR A 53 -21.08 1.48 8.36
CA THR A 53 -19.91 1.22 9.22
C THR A 53 -19.19 -0.09 8.90
N ALA A 54 -19.54 -0.75 7.79
CA ALA A 54 -18.86 -1.93 7.30
C ALA A 54 -18.38 -1.79 5.85
N ARG A 55 -17.32 -2.52 5.52
CA ARG A 55 -16.82 -2.68 4.15
C ARG A 55 -16.19 -4.05 3.97
N ASP A 56 -16.44 -4.63 2.79
CA ASP A 56 -15.79 -5.86 2.32
C ASP A 56 -14.69 -5.50 1.33
N PHE A 57 -13.58 -6.25 1.38
CA PHE A 57 -12.42 -6.06 0.51
C PHE A 57 -11.98 -7.38 -0.11
N THR A 58 -11.93 -7.42 -1.44
CA THR A 58 -11.70 -8.63 -2.24
C THR A 58 -10.38 -9.33 -1.91
N HIS A 59 -10.41 -10.65 -1.79
CA HIS A 59 -9.21 -11.48 -1.77
C HIS A 59 -8.63 -11.59 -3.17
N ASP A 60 -7.39 -11.15 -3.33
CA ASP A 60 -6.66 -11.32 -4.58
C ASP A 60 -5.15 -11.43 -4.34
N PRO A 61 -4.69 -12.60 -3.86
CA PRO A 61 -3.29 -12.81 -3.53
C PRO A 61 -2.41 -12.79 -4.78
N LYS A 62 -2.98 -13.03 -5.98
CA LYS A 62 -2.25 -12.92 -7.26
C LYS A 62 -1.79 -11.49 -7.55
N HIS A 63 -2.49 -10.50 -7.01
CA HIS A 63 -2.15 -9.09 -7.13
C HIS A 63 -1.77 -8.47 -5.79
N GLY A 64 -1.43 -9.30 -4.80
CA GLY A 64 -0.80 -8.92 -3.54
C GLY A 64 -1.73 -8.76 -2.33
N LEU A 65 -3.06 -8.76 -2.51
CA LEU A 65 -3.99 -8.64 -1.38
C LEU A 65 -4.40 -10.02 -0.84
N ASP A 66 -3.67 -10.48 0.16
CA ASP A 66 -4.06 -11.64 0.98
C ASP A 66 -4.97 -11.21 2.14
N ILE A 67 -6.14 -11.85 2.27
CA ILE A 67 -7.13 -11.45 3.28
C ILE A 67 -6.75 -11.87 4.68
N GLN A 68 -6.04 -13.00 4.84
CA GLN A 68 -5.63 -13.46 6.16
C GLN A 68 -4.55 -12.52 6.69
N GLN A 69 -3.55 -12.21 5.85
CA GLN A 69 -2.49 -11.26 6.21
C GLN A 69 -3.05 -9.89 6.60
N MET A 70 -3.97 -9.33 5.79
CA MET A 70 -4.58 -8.03 6.08
C MET A 70 -5.41 -8.06 7.38
N ALA A 71 -6.22 -9.10 7.57
CA ALA A 71 -7.07 -9.24 8.74
C ALA A 71 -6.26 -9.44 10.04
N ASP A 72 -5.17 -10.21 9.98
CA ASP A 72 -4.26 -10.40 11.11
C ASP A 72 -3.60 -9.08 11.50
N GLN A 73 -3.12 -8.29 10.54
CA GLN A 73 -2.50 -7.00 10.84
C GLN A 73 -3.49 -5.95 11.35
N LEU A 74 -4.72 -5.95 10.86
CA LEU A 74 -5.80 -5.14 11.44
C LEU A 74 -5.99 -5.50 12.92
N LEU A 75 -6.03 -6.79 13.24
CA LEU A 75 -6.20 -7.25 14.62
C LEU A 75 -5.01 -6.88 15.50
N ASP A 76 -3.79 -7.06 15.00
CA ASP A 76 -2.55 -6.74 15.71
C ASP A 76 -2.40 -5.23 15.97
N SER A 77 -2.89 -4.38 15.06
CA SER A 77 -2.85 -2.92 15.21
C SER A 77 -3.65 -2.42 16.43
N ARG A 78 -4.67 -3.18 16.84
CA ARG A 78 -5.65 -2.80 17.86
C ARG A 78 -6.22 -1.39 17.66
N ASP A 79 -6.38 -0.98 16.40
CA ASP A 79 -6.87 0.35 16.06
C ASP A 79 -8.27 0.54 16.68
N PRO A 80 -8.48 1.62 17.47
CA PRO A 80 -9.70 1.81 18.25
C PRO A 80 -10.95 2.02 17.37
N ARG A 81 -10.78 2.25 16.06
CA ARG A 81 -11.88 2.30 15.10
C ARG A 81 -12.51 0.93 14.88
N ILE A 82 -11.77 -0.16 15.05
CA ILE A 82 -12.24 -1.51 14.74
C ILE A 82 -13.32 -1.93 15.73
N LYS A 83 -14.44 -2.45 15.21
CA LYS A 83 -15.48 -3.14 15.98
C LYS A 83 -15.25 -4.65 15.95
N TYR A 84 -15.09 -5.21 14.74
CA TYR A 84 -14.71 -6.60 14.51
C TYR A 84 -14.20 -6.81 13.08
N VAL A 85 -13.48 -7.91 12.86
CA VAL A 85 -12.99 -8.36 11.54
C VAL A 85 -13.47 -9.79 11.31
N ILE A 86 -13.88 -10.13 10.08
CA ILE A 86 -14.23 -11.49 9.66
C ILE A 86 -13.42 -11.87 8.42
N ALA A 87 -12.76 -13.03 8.46
CA ALA A 87 -12.05 -13.61 7.32
C ALA A 87 -11.96 -15.13 7.50
N ASN A 88 -12.01 -15.89 6.40
CA ASN A 88 -11.78 -17.35 6.37
C ASN A 88 -12.55 -18.13 7.45
N ARG A 89 -13.84 -17.85 7.60
CA ARG A 89 -14.71 -18.44 8.64
C ARG A 89 -14.26 -18.20 10.08
N ARG A 90 -13.57 -17.09 10.33
CA ARG A 90 -13.15 -16.64 11.66
C ARG A 90 -13.61 -15.22 11.90
N ILE A 91 -13.90 -14.90 13.14
CA ILE A 91 -14.26 -13.55 13.60
C ILE A 91 -13.40 -13.19 14.80
N ALA A 92 -12.95 -11.94 14.87
CA ALA A 92 -12.28 -11.39 16.04
C ALA A 92 -12.87 -10.02 16.34
N THR A 93 -13.02 -9.69 17.62
CA THR A 93 -13.67 -8.45 18.06
C THR A 93 -12.67 -7.54 18.76
N HIS A 94 -13.00 -6.25 18.87
CA HIS A 94 -12.20 -5.30 19.64
C HIS A 94 -12.19 -5.57 21.16
N THR A 95 -13.02 -6.51 21.65
CA THR A 95 -13.08 -6.83 23.09
C THR A 95 -12.05 -7.85 23.51
N ASP A 96 -11.74 -8.82 22.64
CA ASP A 96 -10.86 -9.95 22.92
C ASP A 96 -9.60 -9.96 22.06
N TRP A 97 -9.60 -9.33 20.89
CA TRP A 97 -8.50 -9.33 19.91
C TRP A 97 -8.01 -10.74 19.58
N GLN A 98 -8.92 -11.72 19.57
CA GLN A 98 -8.63 -13.12 19.35
C GLN A 98 -9.55 -13.70 18.29
N TRP A 99 -8.98 -14.54 17.42
CA TRP A 99 -9.76 -15.24 16.40
C TRP A 99 -10.61 -16.37 17.00
N GLY A 100 -11.92 -16.21 16.95
CA GLY A 100 -12.91 -17.25 17.18
C GLY A 100 -13.49 -17.84 15.88
N PRO A 101 -14.25 -18.95 15.97
CA PRO A 101 -14.98 -19.49 14.82
C PRO A 101 -16.11 -18.57 14.38
N TYR A 102 -16.37 -18.51 13.07
CA TYR A 102 -17.52 -17.82 12.47
C TYR A 102 -18.36 -18.82 11.64
N ASP A 103 -19.64 -18.90 11.98
CA ASP A 103 -20.63 -19.84 11.44
C ASP A 103 -21.72 -19.15 10.61
N GLY A 104 -21.57 -17.85 10.34
CA GLY A 104 -22.48 -17.12 9.48
C GLY A 104 -22.51 -17.63 8.02
N PRO A 105 -23.57 -17.26 7.27
CA PRO A 105 -23.86 -17.85 5.97
C PRO A 105 -22.85 -17.49 4.87
N ASN A 106 -22.21 -16.33 4.94
CA ASN A 106 -21.10 -15.95 4.06
C ASN A 106 -19.77 -16.37 4.72
N PRO A 107 -18.99 -17.29 4.15
CA PRO A 107 -17.77 -17.79 4.80
C PRO A 107 -16.60 -16.79 4.82
N HIS A 108 -16.68 -15.65 4.11
CA HIS A 108 -15.59 -14.66 4.03
C HIS A 108 -14.25 -15.24 3.54
N GLU A 109 -14.28 -16.15 2.57
CA GLU A 109 -13.08 -16.74 1.92
C GLU A 109 -12.66 -15.99 0.64
N LYS A 110 -13.53 -15.09 0.14
CA LYS A 110 -13.29 -14.29 -1.07
C LYS A 110 -13.05 -12.81 -0.78
N HIS A 111 -13.18 -12.40 0.47
CA HIS A 111 -12.97 -11.04 0.96
C HIS A 111 -12.83 -11.10 2.47
N PHE A 112 -12.10 -10.16 3.07
CA PHE A 112 -12.29 -9.89 4.49
C PHE A 112 -13.38 -8.83 4.67
N HIS A 113 -14.05 -8.89 5.80
CA HIS A 113 -15.03 -7.92 6.26
C HIS A 113 -14.46 -7.15 7.43
N LEU A 114 -14.55 -5.83 7.38
CA LEU A 114 -14.20 -4.95 8.48
C LEU A 114 -15.40 -4.11 8.87
N SER A 115 -15.82 -4.21 10.14
CA SER A 115 -16.74 -3.27 10.76
C SER A 115 -15.98 -2.32 11.68
N VAL A 116 -16.30 -1.03 11.60
CA VAL A 116 -15.85 -0.01 12.55
C VAL A 116 -16.92 0.29 13.59
N VAL A 117 -16.52 0.87 14.72
CA VAL A 117 -17.38 1.18 15.88
C VAL A 117 -18.54 2.11 15.51
N ALA A 118 -19.59 2.11 16.32
CA ALA A 118 -20.74 3.00 16.17
C ALA A 118 -20.57 4.30 16.99
N ASP A 119 -19.49 5.01 16.70
CA ASP A 119 -18.99 6.18 17.43
C ASP A 119 -18.40 7.16 16.41
N PRO A 120 -18.27 8.48 16.68
CA PRO A 120 -17.67 9.41 15.72
C PRO A 120 -16.28 8.96 15.21
N LEU A 121 -15.55 8.18 16.00
CA LEU A 121 -14.29 7.55 15.61
C LEU A 121 -14.40 6.69 14.34
N CYS A 122 -15.57 6.12 14.03
CA CYS A 122 -15.82 5.40 12.79
C CYS A 122 -15.47 6.23 11.56
N ASP A 123 -15.60 7.55 11.65
CA ASP A 123 -15.43 8.48 10.55
C ASP A 123 -14.07 9.17 10.54
N ASP A 124 -13.15 8.79 11.43
CA ASP A 124 -11.80 9.34 11.49
C ASP A 124 -10.99 8.93 10.23
N PRO A 125 -10.60 9.88 9.37
CA PRO A 125 -9.93 9.62 8.11
C PRO A 125 -8.42 9.38 8.24
N GLN A 126 -7.88 9.26 9.46
CA GLN A 126 -6.47 8.94 9.66
C GLN A 126 -6.06 7.67 8.90
N ASN A 127 -4.86 7.67 8.31
CA ASN A 127 -4.33 6.50 7.62
C ASN A 127 -4.30 5.27 8.55
N TRP A 128 -4.65 4.11 8.02
CA TRP A 128 -4.43 2.83 8.68
C TRP A 128 -2.94 2.50 8.64
N GLN A 129 -2.37 2.23 9.81
CA GLN A 129 -0.95 1.91 9.97
C GLN A 129 -0.78 0.40 10.01
N LEU A 130 -0.81 -0.23 8.84
CA LEU A 130 -0.67 -1.68 8.71
C LEU A 130 0.62 -1.99 7.94
N PRO A 131 1.49 -2.90 8.41
CA PRO A 131 2.73 -3.26 7.71
C PRO A 131 2.56 -3.60 6.23
N VAL A 132 1.44 -4.21 5.83
CA VAL A 132 1.12 -4.59 4.43
C VAL A 132 0.76 -3.38 3.56
N LEU A 133 0.22 -2.31 4.17
CA LEU A 133 -0.16 -1.06 3.53
C LEU A 133 0.96 -0.03 3.54
N SER A 134 1.84 -0.14 4.52
CA SER A 134 3.10 0.55 4.50
C SER A 134 3.91 0.03 3.31
N GLU A 135 4.50 0.94 2.53
CA GLU A 135 5.75 0.60 1.87
C GLU A 135 6.73 0.36 3.04
N SER A 136 7.10 -0.90 3.31
CA SER A 136 7.81 -1.34 4.53
C SER A 136 8.65 -0.24 5.19
N PRO A 137 8.31 0.26 6.40
CA PRO A 137 9.12 1.22 7.11
C PRO A 137 9.95 0.48 8.16
N ASP A 138 11.27 0.52 7.96
CA ASP A 138 12.27 0.53 9.02
C ASP A 138 12.37 -0.69 9.97
N ASP A 139 13.22 -1.65 9.57
CA ASP A 139 14.32 -2.07 10.47
C ASP A 139 15.62 -1.81 9.69
N GLY A 140 16.29 -0.71 10.03
CA GLY A 140 17.58 -0.22 9.52
C GLY A 140 18.29 -1.03 8.42
N GLY A 141 18.31 -0.47 7.21
CA GLY A 141 19.14 -0.92 6.09
C GLY A 141 18.32 -1.38 4.88
N ASP A 142 18.54 -0.72 3.75
CA ASP A 142 18.38 -1.30 2.41
C ASP A 142 17.01 -1.22 1.68
N GLY A 143 16.30 -0.08 1.72
CA GLY A 143 14.94 0.04 1.17
C GLY A 143 14.52 1.29 0.37
N GLY A 144 15.43 2.17 -0.07
CA GLY A 144 15.14 3.07 -1.21
C GLY A 144 14.27 4.32 -1.05
N THR A 145 14.83 5.54 -1.10
CA THR A 145 14.06 6.79 -1.29
C THR A 145 13.53 6.89 -2.74
N ASN A 146 12.24 7.20 -2.92
CA ASN A 146 11.59 7.21 -4.23
C ASN A 146 11.91 8.47 -5.06
N PHE A 147 12.38 8.27 -6.30
CA PHE A 147 12.59 9.29 -7.32
C PHE A 147 11.97 8.87 -8.67
N VAL A 148 11.98 9.76 -9.64
CA VAL A 148 11.58 9.47 -11.03
C VAL A 148 12.78 9.73 -11.94
N THR A 149 13.02 8.88 -12.93
CA THR A 149 14.02 9.15 -13.96
C THR A 149 13.46 9.99 -15.10
N TRP A 150 14.32 10.66 -15.87
CA TRP A 150 13.94 11.33 -17.11
C TRP A 150 14.61 10.68 -18.33
N GLY A 151 14.08 10.99 -19.51
CA GLY A 151 14.59 10.46 -20.78
C GLY A 151 14.12 9.04 -21.10
N THR A 152 14.69 8.46 -22.15
CA THR A 152 14.39 7.11 -22.64
C THR A 152 15.69 6.32 -22.82
N GLY A 153 15.64 5.00 -22.63
CA GLY A 153 16.83 4.14 -22.77
C GLY A 153 17.88 4.34 -21.68
N VAL A 154 17.47 4.67 -20.46
CA VAL A 154 18.40 4.88 -19.34
C VAL A 154 18.97 3.54 -18.87
N ASN A 155 20.29 3.40 -18.91
CA ASN A 155 20.97 2.17 -18.51
C ASN A 155 21.08 2.08 -16.98
N VAL A 156 20.66 0.94 -16.44
CA VAL A 156 21.01 0.48 -15.09
C VAL A 156 22.23 -0.42 -15.20
N ARG A 157 23.30 -0.14 -14.45
CA ARG A 157 24.57 -0.86 -14.55
C ARG A 157 24.89 -1.67 -13.29
N ALA A 158 25.58 -2.79 -13.44
CA ALA A 158 25.97 -3.66 -12.32
C ALA A 158 26.92 -2.98 -11.30
N ALA A 159 27.59 -1.89 -11.68
CA ALA A 159 28.49 -1.10 -10.83
C ALA A 159 28.43 0.38 -11.25
N PRO A 160 28.83 1.34 -10.39
CA PRO A 160 28.73 2.78 -10.65
C PRO A 160 29.82 3.28 -11.60
N ARG A 161 29.95 2.70 -12.79
CA ARG A 161 30.94 3.08 -13.82
C ARG A 161 30.41 2.76 -15.22
N LEU A 162 30.81 3.55 -16.22
CA LEU A 162 30.26 3.49 -17.58
C LEU A 162 30.57 2.21 -18.35
N ASP A 163 31.64 1.50 -17.98
CA ASP A 163 32.08 0.24 -18.59
C ASP A 163 31.55 -1.00 -17.86
N ALA A 164 30.75 -0.83 -16.80
CA ALA A 164 30.05 -1.94 -16.14
C ALA A 164 28.90 -2.47 -17.01
N ALA A 165 28.63 -3.77 -16.90
CA ALA A 165 27.55 -4.44 -17.60
C ALA A 165 26.20 -3.75 -17.34
N VAL A 166 25.39 -3.62 -18.39
CA VAL A 166 24.01 -3.14 -18.28
C VAL A 166 23.14 -4.30 -17.80
N VAL A 167 22.46 -4.11 -16.68
CA VAL A 167 21.57 -5.12 -16.06
C VAL A 167 20.10 -4.87 -16.35
N SER A 168 19.73 -3.63 -16.68
CA SER A 168 18.39 -3.25 -17.10
C SER A 168 18.43 -1.96 -17.92
N VAL A 169 17.39 -1.72 -18.72
CA VAL A 169 17.22 -0.50 -19.53
C VAL A 169 15.82 0.04 -19.29
N LEU A 170 15.74 1.29 -18.81
CA LEU A 170 14.47 1.97 -18.57
C LEU A 170 13.95 2.55 -19.89
N PRO A 171 12.75 2.15 -20.37
CA PRO A 171 12.25 2.57 -21.68
C PRO A 171 11.80 4.04 -21.72
N GLY A 172 11.55 4.63 -20.56
CA GLY A 172 11.11 6.02 -20.39
C GLY A 172 11.19 6.45 -18.92
N PRO A 173 10.58 7.59 -18.56
CA PRO A 173 10.49 8.03 -17.18
C PRO A 173 9.92 6.93 -16.28
N THR A 174 10.70 6.52 -15.28
CA THR A 174 10.38 5.37 -14.44
C THR A 174 10.59 5.75 -12.98
N ARG A 175 9.66 5.37 -12.10
CA ARG A 175 9.85 5.53 -10.65
C ARG A 175 10.90 4.52 -10.18
N VAL A 176 11.90 5.00 -9.43
CA VAL A 176 13.00 4.21 -8.88
C VAL A 176 13.09 4.43 -7.37
N ALA A 177 13.32 3.36 -6.62
CA ALA A 177 13.57 3.42 -5.18
C ALA A 177 15.09 3.35 -4.95
N VAL A 178 15.69 4.50 -4.62
CA VAL A 178 17.15 4.67 -4.48
C VAL A 178 17.61 4.37 -3.06
N GLN A 179 18.26 3.23 -2.87
CA GLN A 179 18.67 2.75 -1.55
C GLN A 179 19.77 3.60 -0.93
N CYS A 180 20.81 3.82 -1.73
CA CYS A 180 21.98 4.58 -1.35
C CYS A 180 22.60 5.16 -2.62
N GLN A 181 23.51 6.11 -2.46
CA GLN A 181 24.23 6.72 -3.57
C GLN A 181 25.73 6.69 -3.33
N THR A 182 26.53 6.64 -4.39
CA THR A 182 27.99 6.58 -4.31
C THR A 182 28.62 7.39 -5.42
N ARG A 183 29.88 7.79 -5.22
CA ARG A 183 30.72 8.27 -6.31
C ARG A 183 31.05 7.14 -7.27
N GLY A 184 31.10 7.49 -8.55
CA GLY A 184 31.36 6.56 -9.64
C GLY A 184 31.98 7.23 -10.86
N GLY A 185 31.86 6.59 -12.01
CA GLY A 185 32.30 7.15 -13.29
C GLY A 185 31.52 8.41 -13.64
N THR A 186 32.22 9.47 -14.04
CA THR A 186 31.58 10.73 -14.45
C THR A 186 30.76 10.55 -15.72
N VAL A 187 29.50 11.00 -15.69
CA VAL A 187 28.60 11.03 -16.84
C VAL A 187 28.39 12.47 -17.28
N SER A 188 28.53 12.72 -18.58
CA SER A 188 28.32 14.03 -19.20
C SER A 188 27.27 13.91 -20.29
N THR A 189 26.12 14.58 -20.14
CA THR A 189 25.06 14.64 -21.16
C THR A 189 24.25 15.92 -21.04
N ALA A 190 23.72 16.42 -22.16
CA ALA A 190 22.87 17.62 -22.21
C ALA A 190 23.44 18.86 -21.49
N GLY A 191 24.78 19.00 -21.45
CA GLY A 191 25.46 20.11 -20.75
C GLY A 191 25.61 19.92 -19.24
N HIS A 192 25.14 18.80 -18.69
CA HIS A 192 25.31 18.42 -17.30
C HIS A 192 26.44 17.42 -17.13
N ILE A 193 27.15 17.51 -16.01
CA ILE A 193 28.21 16.58 -15.61
C ILE A 193 27.92 16.16 -14.17
N ASN A 194 27.88 14.85 -13.91
CA ASN A 194 27.67 14.31 -12.56
C ASN A 194 28.45 13.01 -12.36
N ASP A 195 29.01 12.80 -11.18
CA ASP A 195 29.75 11.60 -10.76
C ASP A 195 28.99 10.74 -9.74
N ALA A 196 27.78 11.13 -9.34
CA ALA A 196 26.94 10.40 -8.40
C ALA A 196 26.09 9.32 -9.08
N TRP A 197 26.02 8.16 -8.44
CA TRP A 197 25.26 7.00 -8.89
C TRP A 197 24.38 6.46 -7.76
N SER A 198 23.13 6.15 -8.09
CA SER A 198 22.12 5.66 -7.18
C SER A 198 21.92 4.16 -7.33
N PHE A 199 22.06 3.40 -6.24
CA PHE A 199 21.73 1.98 -6.22
C PHE A 199 20.22 1.78 -6.14
N VAL A 200 19.65 1.00 -7.07
CA VAL A 200 18.22 0.70 -7.16
C VAL A 200 18.02 -0.82 -7.07
N PRO A 201 17.65 -1.35 -5.89
CA PRO A 201 17.65 -2.79 -5.63
C PRO A 201 16.67 -3.56 -6.51
N THR A 202 15.50 -2.97 -6.77
CA THR A 202 14.47 -3.54 -7.63
C THR A 202 14.91 -3.73 -9.08
N LEU A 203 15.97 -3.01 -9.50
CA LEU A 203 16.58 -3.11 -10.83
C LEU A 203 17.93 -3.83 -10.81
N GLY A 204 18.42 -4.23 -9.62
CA GLY A 204 19.66 -4.97 -9.43
C GLY A 204 20.94 -4.21 -9.80
N GLY A 205 20.93 -2.87 -9.78
CA GLY A 205 22.09 -2.09 -10.19
C GLY A 205 21.98 -0.58 -9.94
N TYR A 206 22.91 0.16 -10.55
CA TYR A 206 23.13 1.58 -10.36
C TYR A 206 22.64 2.39 -11.56
N VAL A 207 21.94 3.49 -11.28
CA VAL A 207 21.56 4.52 -12.26
C VAL A 207 22.38 5.78 -11.98
N SER A 208 22.93 6.41 -13.02
CA SER A 208 23.60 7.70 -12.86
C SER A 208 22.58 8.78 -12.45
N ASN A 209 22.87 9.55 -11.40
CA ASN A 209 21.98 10.58 -10.88
C ASN A 209 21.63 11.65 -11.92
N ILE A 210 22.46 11.82 -12.95
CA ILE A 210 22.16 12.70 -14.09
C ILE A 210 20.83 12.37 -14.77
N PHE A 211 20.33 11.13 -14.66
CA PHE A 211 19.06 10.69 -15.25
C PHE A 211 17.91 10.66 -14.24
N ILE A 212 18.12 11.11 -13.00
CA ILE A 212 17.07 11.27 -12.01
C ILE A 212 16.53 12.69 -12.11
N ASP A 213 15.21 12.83 -12.12
CA ASP A 213 14.47 14.09 -12.23
C ASP A 213 14.47 14.84 -10.89
N ASP A 214 15.67 15.23 -10.47
CA ASP A 214 15.93 16.05 -9.29
C ASP A 214 17.07 17.04 -9.63
N PRO A 215 16.97 18.32 -9.22
CA PRO A 215 18.01 19.32 -9.51
C PRO A 215 19.32 19.08 -8.77
N ALA A 216 19.34 18.27 -7.71
CA ALA A 216 20.53 18.01 -6.92
C ALA A 216 21.43 16.95 -7.56
N ALA A 217 22.74 17.21 -7.61
CA ALA A 217 23.71 16.21 -8.09
C ALA A 217 23.72 14.95 -7.20
N TRP A 218 23.57 15.16 -5.89
CA TRP A 218 23.40 14.13 -4.85
C TRP A 218 21.98 14.24 -4.30
N LEU A 219 21.27 13.12 -4.28
CA LEU A 219 19.85 13.11 -3.98
C LEU A 219 19.60 13.42 -2.50
N PRO A 220 18.63 14.30 -2.19
CA PRO A 220 18.29 14.62 -0.82
C PRO A 220 17.68 13.41 -0.11
N GLY A 221 18.02 13.21 1.17
CA GLY A 221 17.47 12.11 1.97
C GLY A 221 17.95 10.72 1.56
N VAL A 222 19.01 10.61 0.75
CA VAL A 222 19.67 9.34 0.39
C VAL A 222 21.08 9.33 0.98
N GLY A 223 21.39 8.32 1.79
CA GLY A 223 22.72 8.11 2.36
C GLY A 223 23.75 7.60 1.35
N GLU A 224 25.03 7.66 1.71
CA GLU A 224 26.08 7.00 0.93
C GLU A 224 25.98 5.47 1.02
N CYS A 225 26.30 4.78 -0.07
CA CYS A 225 26.75 3.39 -0.01
C CYS A 225 28.21 3.40 0.51
#